data_AF-A0A519QDZ6-F1
#
_entry.id   AF-A0A519QDZ6-F1
#
_cell.length_a   1.000
_cell.length_b   1.000
_cell.length_c   1.000
_cell.angle_alpha   90.00
_cell.angle_beta   90.00
_cell.angle_gamma   90.00
#
_symmetry.space_group_name_H-M   'P 1'
#
loop_
_entity.id
_entity.type
_entity.pdbx_description
1 polymer ?
#
loop_
_entity_poly.entity_id
_entity_poly.type
_entity_poly.pdbx_seq_one_letter_code
_entity_poly.pdbx_strand_id
1 'polypeptide(L)'
;QIEVSATVTNVGSRAMEEVVQLYIRDRVATRVRPVRELKDFQKIALQPGQSRSVRFVLRREQLEFIGGDDRPTVEAGLFDVWIAPSSTEGLAGIFTLQG
;
A
#
# COMPACT_ATOMS: atom_id res chain seq x y z
N GLN A 1 -5.75 -8.17 -10.16
CA GLN A 1 -4.93 -8.08 -8.93
C GLN A 1 -3.51 -7.70 -9.30
N ILE A 2 -2.78 -7.03 -8.41
CA ILE A 2 -1.35 -6.74 -8.57
C ILE A 2 -0.60 -7.14 -7.29
N GLU A 3 0.65 -7.57 -7.42
CA GLU A 3 1.52 -7.78 -6.28
C GLU A 3 2.41 -6.55 -6.08
N VAL A 4 2.50 -6.08 -4.84
CA VAL A 4 3.37 -4.98 -4.43
C VAL A 4 4.29 -5.51 -3.34
N SER A 5 5.59 -5.31 -3.51
CA SER A 5 6.58 -5.89 -2.60
C SER A 5 7.72 -4.94 -2.28
N ALA A 6 8.31 -5.14 -1.11
CA ALA A 6 9.51 -4.44 -0.68
C ALA A 6 10.36 -5.35 0.20
N THR A 7 11.68 -5.12 0.21
CA THR A 7 12.59 -5.77 1.15
C THR A 7 12.81 -4.87 2.34
N VAL A 8 12.52 -5.40 3.53
CA VAL A 8 12.80 -4.73 4.81
C VAL A 8 14.05 -5.36 5.41
N THR A 9 15.01 -4.52 5.81
CA THR A 9 16.26 -4.95 6.42
C THR A 9 16.40 -4.30 7.79
N ASN A 10 16.66 -5.10 8.83
CA ASN A 10 17.04 -4.56 10.14
C ASN A 10 18.53 -4.15 10.12
N VAL A 11 18.78 -2.85 9.99
CA VAL A 11 20.13 -2.27 10.02
C VAL A 11 20.62 -1.91 11.43
N GLY A 12 19.80 -2.15 12.45
CA GLY A 12 20.12 -1.89 13.85
C GLY A 12 20.90 -3.03 14.53
N SER A 13 21.27 -2.80 15.79
CA SER A 13 22.02 -3.76 16.61
C SER A 13 21.15 -4.63 17.53
N ARG A 14 19.82 -4.49 17.46
CA ARG A 14 18.85 -5.21 18.29
C ARG A 14 17.77 -5.86 17.43
N ALA A 15 17.17 -6.93 17.92
CA ALA A 15 15.98 -7.50 17.31
C ALA A 15 14.86 -6.45 17.25
N MET A 16 14.10 -6.45 16.16
CA MET A 16 12.98 -5.52 15.94
C MET A 16 11.71 -6.27 15.57
N GLU A 17 10.57 -5.66 15.91
CA GLU A 17 9.28 -5.94 15.28
C GLU A 17 8.83 -4.70 14.53
N GLU A 18 8.29 -4.88 13.32
CA GLU A 18 7.84 -3.79 12.46
C GLU A 18 6.47 -4.09 11.87
N VAL A 19 5.62 -3.07 11.77
CA VAL A 19 4.31 -3.14 11.13
C VAL A 19 4.42 -2.45 9.77
N VAL A 20 4.71 -3.25 8.75
CA VAL A 20 4.83 -2.79 7.38
C VAL A 20 3.44 -2.54 6.82
N GLN A 21 3.17 -1.33 6.37
CA GLN A 21 1.85 -0.86 5.95
C GLN A 21 1.80 -0.66 4.43
N LEU A 22 0.65 -0.98 3.82
CA LEU A 22 0.37 -0.73 2.41
C LEU A 22 -0.65 0.39 2.26
N TYR A 23 -0.27 1.47 1.59
CA TYR A 23 -1.16 2.59 1.29
C TYR A 23 -1.41 2.73 -0.20
N ILE A 24 -2.57 3.26 -0.58
CA ILE A 24 -2.83 3.72 -1.95
C ILE A 24 -3.34 5.17 -1.97
N ARG A 25 -3.29 5.78 -3.16
CA ARG A 25 -3.99 7.02 -3.49
C ARG A 25 -4.46 6.95 -4.93
N ASP A 26 -5.73 7.22 -5.15
CA ASP A 26 -6.26 7.44 -6.48
C ASP A 26 -5.97 8.88 -6.91
N ARG A 27 -5.26 9.06 -8.05
CA ARG A 27 -4.91 10.38 -8.59
C ARG A 27 -5.96 10.94 -9.54
N VAL A 28 -6.87 10.11 -10.05
CA VAL A 28 -7.78 10.43 -11.16
C VAL A 28 -9.25 10.43 -10.72
N ALA A 29 -9.53 10.27 -9.43
CA ALA A 29 -10.90 10.23 -8.94
C ALA A 29 -11.70 11.50 -9.25
N THR A 30 -12.92 11.29 -9.77
CA THR A 30 -13.97 12.31 -9.93
C THR A 30 -14.42 12.96 -8.61
N ARG A 31 -13.99 12.42 -7.46
CA ARG A 31 -14.23 12.93 -6.10
C ARG A 31 -12.91 13.11 -5.33
N VAL A 32 -12.92 14.01 -4.35
CA VAL A 32 -11.78 14.20 -3.43
C VAL A 32 -11.48 12.89 -2.70
N ARG A 33 -10.23 12.41 -2.81
CA ARG A 33 -9.73 11.20 -2.11
C ARG A 33 -8.72 11.58 -1.04
N PRO A 34 -8.62 10.80 0.05
CA PRO A 34 -7.52 10.94 1.00
C PRO A 34 -6.17 10.84 0.30
N VAL A 35 -5.17 11.56 0.83
CA VAL A 35 -3.80 11.53 0.27
C VAL A 35 -3.18 10.14 0.38
N ARG A 36 -3.55 9.36 1.41
CA ARG A 36 -3.15 7.96 1.60
C ARG A 36 -4.26 7.19 2.30
N GLU A 37 -4.62 6.03 1.78
CA GLU A 37 -5.57 5.09 2.38
C GLU A 37 -4.85 3.78 2.70
N LEU A 38 -4.87 3.36 3.98
CA LEU A 38 -4.31 2.06 4.39
C LEU A 38 -5.18 0.94 3.81
N LYS A 39 -4.56 -0.02 3.13
CA LYS A 39 -5.25 -1.17 2.51
C LYS A 39 -4.89 -2.50 3.13
N ASP A 40 -3.69 -2.62 3.67
CA ASP A 40 -3.22 -3.85 4.31
C ASP A 40 -2.00 -3.55 5.22
N PHE A 41 -1.64 -4.48 6.09
CA PHE A 41 -0.42 -4.41 6.90
C PHE A 41 0.10 -5.81 7.26
N GLN A 42 1.41 -5.92 7.46
CA GLN A 42 2.06 -7.16 7.90
C GLN A 42 3.03 -6.85 9.05
N LYS A 43 2.85 -7.57 10.16
CA LYS A 43 3.81 -7.54 11.26
C LYS A 43 4.93 -8.54 11.00
N ILE A 44 6.17 -8.08 11.05
CA ILE A 44 7.37 -8.92 10.88
C ILE A 44 8.31 -8.74 12.07
N ALA A 45 9.06 -9.79 12.38
CA ALA A 45 10.18 -9.73 13.32
C ALA A 45 11.48 -9.99 12.56
N LEU A 46 12.53 -9.22 12.86
CA LEU A 46 13.85 -9.32 12.22
C LEU A 46 14.96 -9.23 13.27
N GLN A 47 15.91 -10.17 13.17
CA GLN A 47 17.18 -10.09 13.89
C GLN A 47 18.11 -9.02 13.28
N PRO A 48 19.13 -8.53 13.99
CA PRO A 48 20.15 -7.63 13.43
C PRO A 48 20.73 -8.18 12.13
N GLY A 49 20.76 -7.35 11.08
CA GLY A 49 21.26 -7.71 9.75
C GLY A 49 20.32 -8.58 8.90
N GLN A 50 19.18 -9.03 9.43
CA GLN A 50 18.24 -9.84 8.68
C GLN A 50 17.41 -8.99 7.72
N SER A 51 17.16 -9.54 6.53
CA SER A 51 16.22 -8.99 5.54
C SER A 51 15.03 -9.92 5.33
N ARG A 52 13.86 -9.34 5.06
CA ARG A 52 12.66 -10.07 4.64
C ARG A 52 11.95 -9.32 3.53
N SER A 53 11.55 -10.05 2.48
CA SER A 53 10.64 -9.53 1.47
C SER A 53 9.21 -9.62 1.97
N VAL A 54 8.52 -8.48 2.02
CA VAL A 54 7.09 -8.37 2.34
C VAL A 54 6.34 -8.18 1.04
N ARG A 55 5.25 -8.94 0.87
CA ARG A 55 4.44 -8.97 -0.35
C ARG A 55 2.98 -8.75 -0.01
N PHE A 56 2.34 -7.82 -0.68
CA PHE A 56 0.91 -7.54 -0.59
C PHE A 56 0.25 -7.79 -1.94
N VAL A 57 -0.99 -8.28 -1.91
CA VAL A 57 -1.80 -8.45 -3.11
C VAL A 57 -2.92 -7.41 -3.07
N LEU A 58 -2.84 -6.42 -3.94
CA LEU A 58 -3.93 -5.47 -4.16
C LEU A 58 -4.93 -6.05 -5.15
N ARG A 59 -6.16 -6.22 -4.68
CA ARG A 59 -7.30 -6.62 -5.50
C ARG A 59 -8.13 -5.41 -5.89
N ARG A 60 -8.96 -5.56 -6.94
CA ARG A 60 -9.72 -4.44 -7.50
C ARG A 60 -10.70 -3.87 -6.48
N GLU A 61 -11.28 -4.72 -5.66
CA GLU A 61 -12.26 -4.39 -4.63
C GLU A 61 -11.65 -3.48 -3.55
N GLN A 62 -10.34 -3.55 -3.31
CA GLN A 62 -9.64 -2.66 -2.38
C GLN A 62 -9.42 -1.24 -2.94
N LEU A 63 -9.59 -1.07 -4.26
CA LEU A 63 -9.49 0.22 -4.95
C LEU A 63 -10.85 0.92 -5.07
N GLU A 64 -11.93 0.22 -4.74
CA GLU A 64 -13.29 0.75 -4.88
C GLU A 64 -13.60 1.86 -3.88
N PHE A 65 -14.53 2.72 -4.30
CA PHE A 65 -15.14 3.75 -3.50
C PHE A 65 -16.64 3.83 -3.74
N ILE A 66 -17.35 4.50 -2.84
CA ILE A 66 -18.80 4.70 -2.99
C ILE A 66 -19.05 5.84 -3.99
N GLY A 67 -19.67 5.48 -5.12
CA GLY A 67 -20.06 6.35 -6.21
C GLY A 67 -21.18 7.33 -5.84
N GLY A 68 -21.68 8.07 -6.83
CA GLY A 68 -22.81 9.00 -6.63
C GLY A 68 -24.17 8.32 -6.46
N ASP A 69 -24.27 7.05 -6.87
CA ASP A 69 -25.45 6.20 -6.83
C ASP A 69 -25.46 5.24 -5.62
N ASP A 70 -24.62 5.51 -4.62
CA ASP A 70 -24.39 4.68 -3.42
C ASP A 70 -23.93 3.25 -3.72
N ARG A 71 -23.29 3.02 -4.87
CA ARG A 71 -22.70 1.72 -5.24
C ARG A 71 -21.17 1.76 -5.20
N PRO A 72 -20.50 0.65 -4.82
CA PRO A 72 -19.06 0.50 -5.01
C PRO A 72 -18.68 0.59 -6.49
N THR A 73 -17.69 1.42 -6.78
CA THR A 73 -17.14 1.60 -8.13
C THR A 73 -15.66 1.93 -8.05
N VAL A 74 -14.94 1.69 -9.15
CA VAL A 74 -13.55 2.13 -9.33
C VAL A 74 -13.36 2.53 -10.78
N GLU A 75 -12.75 3.69 -10.98
CA GLU A 75 -12.48 4.25 -12.30
C GLU A 75 -11.09 3.78 -12.77
N ALA A 76 -10.94 3.54 -14.07
CA ALA A 76 -9.63 3.32 -14.66
C ALA A 76 -8.77 4.58 -14.49
N GLY A 77 -7.51 4.43 -14.10
CA GLY A 77 -6.73 5.58 -13.69
C GLY A 77 -5.40 5.24 -13.05
N LEU A 78 -4.69 6.30 -12.68
CA LEU A 78 -3.37 6.22 -12.08
C LEU A 78 -3.48 6.16 -10.55
N PHE A 79 -2.83 5.17 -9.95
CA PHE A 79 -2.77 5.00 -8.51
C PHE A 79 -1.32 5.14 -8.04
N ASP A 80 -1.14 5.88 -6.96
CA ASP A 80 0.06 5.75 -6.14
C ASP A 80 -0.12 4.58 -5.18
N VAL A 81 0.99 3.91 -4.88
CA VAL A 81 1.07 2.89 -3.84
C VAL A 81 2.31 3.12 -2.99
N TRP A 82 2.22 2.84 -1.70
CA TRP A 82 3.35 2.89 -0.79
C TRP A 82 3.43 1.63 0.06
N ILE A 83 4.65 1.12 0.23
CA ILE A 83 4.98 0.26 1.37
C ILE A 83 5.77 1.11 2.36
N ALA A 84 5.26 1.23 3.59
CA ALA A 84 5.74 2.22 4.54
C ALA A 84 5.79 1.69 5.98
N PRO A 85 6.71 2.21 6.82
CA PRO A 85 6.70 1.97 8.27
C PRO A 85 5.66 2.85 9.00
N SER A 86 5.17 3.92 8.37
CA SER A 86 4.20 4.86 8.92
C SER A 86 3.37 5.53 7.82
N SER A 87 2.34 6.28 8.20
CA SER A 87 1.49 7.00 7.24
C SER A 87 2.20 8.18 6.54
N THR A 88 3.36 8.63 7.00
CA THR A 88 4.07 9.81 6.48
C THR A 88 5.32 9.49 5.66
N GLU A 89 5.82 8.25 5.71
CA GLU A 89 7.08 7.84 5.07
C GLU A 89 6.84 6.70 4.05
N GLY A 90 7.89 6.05 3.58
CA GLY A 90 7.81 4.80 2.81
C GLY A 90 8.25 4.88 1.35
N LEU A 91 8.40 3.70 0.75
CA LEU A 91 8.78 3.51 -0.64
C LEU A 91 7.54 3.66 -1.53
N ALA A 92 7.60 4.59 -2.48
CA ALA A 92 6.51 4.87 -3.40
C ALA A 92 6.65 4.08 -4.71
N GLY A 93 5.52 3.68 -5.27
CA GLY A 93 5.37 3.13 -6.61
C GLY A 93 4.11 3.67 -7.27
N ILE A 94 3.96 3.42 -8.56
CA ILE A 94 2.81 3.87 -9.34
C ILE A 94 2.33 2.72 -10.21
N PHE A 95 1.01 2.54 -10.35
CA PHE A 95 0.42 1.63 -11.31
C PHE A 95 -0.82 2.24 -11.95
N THR A 96 -1.22 1.70 -13.11
CA THR A 96 -2.46 2.10 -13.79
C THR A 96 -3.47 0.97 -13.70
N LEU A 97 -4.69 1.28 -13.23
CA LEU A 97 -5.82 0.39 -13.37
C LEU A 97 -6.39 0.54 -14.77
N GLN A 98 -6.35 -0.54 -15.55
CA GLN A 98 -7.06 -0.61 -16.83
C GLN A 98 -8.50 -1.08 -16.61
N GLY A 99 -9.39 -0.68 -17.54
CA GLY A 99 -10.83 -0.99 -17.52
C GLY A 99 -11.12 -2.45 -17.30
#